data_AF-A0A290WTE6-F1
#
_entry.id   AF-A0A290WTE6-F1
#
_cell.length_a   1.000
_cell.length_b   1.000
_cell.length_c   1.000
_cell.angle_alpha   90.00
_cell.angle_beta   90.00
_cell.angle_gamma   90.00
#
_symmetry.space_group_name_H-M   'P 1'
#
loop_
_entity.id
_entity.type
_entity.pdbx_description
1 polymer ?
#
loop_
_entity_poly.entity_id
_entity_poly.type
_entity_poly.pdbx_seq_one_letter_code
_entity_poly.pdbx_strand_id
1 'polypeptide(L)'
;MPELDFMTRSDIESAIRRIDELFACQIFTQANSRHVLFRAAFIELLIALRDLMYKTEAFSSRINFDDDVKKLARVNDVSDLIKYVRDALCHPDSENHYIEAGMKATFNVAFGRCNLLSIGDFVQASLYEDDICFFFGSHGIYLQRHVVRAFNEAKAKLQPLLAVPL
;
A
#
# COMPACT_ATOMS: atom_id res chain seq x y z
N MET A 1 2.46 24.79 -11.06
CA MET A 1 2.96 23.61 -10.31
C MET A 1 4.29 24.01 -9.71
N PRO A 2 4.59 23.62 -8.46
CA PRO A 2 5.89 23.90 -7.87
C PRO A 2 7.01 23.24 -8.70
N GLU A 3 8.14 23.92 -8.83
CA GLU A 3 9.32 23.40 -9.50
C GLU A 3 9.94 22.28 -8.67
N LEU A 4 10.42 21.23 -9.35
CA LEU A 4 10.96 20.04 -8.70
C LEU A 4 12.44 20.29 -8.34
N ASP A 5 12.73 20.59 -7.07
CA ASP A 5 14.10 20.78 -6.62
C ASP A 5 14.92 19.47 -6.71
N PHE A 6 16.25 19.60 -6.68
CA PHE A 6 17.18 18.47 -6.80
C PHE A 6 16.94 17.37 -5.74
N MET A 7 16.66 17.74 -4.50
CA MET A 7 16.47 16.77 -3.41
C MET A 7 15.15 16.00 -3.60
N THR A 8 14.07 16.72 -3.88
CA THR A 8 12.77 16.12 -4.20
C THR A 8 12.85 15.17 -5.39
N ARG A 9 13.59 15.56 -6.44
CA ARG A 9 13.86 14.71 -7.60
C ARG A 9 14.57 13.41 -7.22
N SER A 10 15.69 13.53 -6.49
CA SER A 10 16.49 12.39 -6.04
C SER A 10 15.68 11.42 -5.16
N ASP A 11 14.82 11.95 -4.30
CA ASP A 11 13.93 11.12 -3.47
C ASP A 11 12.92 10.34 -4.31
N ILE A 12 12.28 10.99 -5.28
CA ILE A 12 11.31 10.35 -6.18
C ILE A 12 11.99 9.21 -6.95
N GLU A 13 13.15 9.47 -7.56
CA GLU A 13 13.92 8.48 -8.31
C GLU A 13 14.32 7.29 -7.42
N SER A 14 14.79 7.58 -6.20
CA SER A 14 15.19 6.55 -5.24
C SER A 14 14.00 5.71 -4.78
N ALA A 15 12.85 6.31 -4.50
CA ALA A 15 11.63 5.60 -4.13
C ALA A 15 11.13 4.70 -5.27
N ILE A 16 11.10 5.20 -6.50
CA ILE A 16 10.71 4.41 -7.68
C ILE A 16 11.62 3.20 -7.85
N ARG A 17 12.94 3.41 -7.85
CA ARG A 17 13.92 2.32 -7.96
C ARG A 17 13.73 1.30 -6.84
N ARG A 18 13.55 1.76 -5.60
CA ARG A 18 13.41 0.86 -4.45
C ARG A 18 12.16 -0.02 -4.52
N ILE A 19 11.03 0.56 -4.93
CA ILE A 19 9.79 -0.19 -5.13
C ILE A 19 9.94 -1.21 -6.26
N ASP A 20 10.55 -0.82 -7.39
CA ASP A 20 10.84 -1.73 -8.51
C ASP A 20 11.72 -2.92 -8.03
N GLU A 21 12.77 -2.67 -7.23
CA GLU A 21 13.62 -3.72 -6.64
C GLU A 21 12.86 -4.68 -5.73
N LEU A 22 11.97 -4.16 -4.86
CA LEU A 22 11.16 -4.96 -3.93
C LEU A 22 10.17 -5.86 -4.68
N PHE A 23 9.63 -5.41 -5.81
CA PHE A 23 8.81 -6.27 -6.67
C PHE A 23 9.66 -7.29 -7.44
N ALA A 24 10.81 -6.86 -7.98
CA ALA A 24 11.68 -7.71 -8.77
C ALA A 24 12.29 -8.87 -7.98
N CYS A 25 12.53 -8.71 -6.67
CA CYS A 25 13.13 -9.75 -5.83
C CYS A 25 12.20 -10.92 -5.47
N GLN A 26 10.94 -10.90 -5.94
CA GLN A 26 9.97 -12.00 -5.77
C GLN A 26 9.69 -12.39 -4.31
N ILE A 27 9.91 -11.46 -3.36
CA ILE A 27 9.61 -11.70 -1.95
C ILE A 27 8.10 -11.87 -1.71
N PHE A 28 7.26 -11.22 -2.51
CA PHE A 28 5.80 -11.28 -2.38
C PHE A 28 5.19 -12.48 -3.11
N THR A 29 5.52 -13.69 -2.66
CA THR A 29 4.96 -14.94 -3.17
C THR A 29 4.49 -15.83 -2.03
N GLN A 30 3.58 -16.76 -2.31
CA GLN A 30 3.06 -17.67 -1.30
C GLN A 30 4.17 -18.52 -0.65
N ALA A 31 5.16 -18.95 -1.45
CA ALA A 31 6.32 -19.70 -0.97
C ALA A 31 7.15 -18.91 0.05
N ASN A 32 7.17 -17.58 -0.08
CA ASN A 32 7.91 -16.67 0.79
C ASN A 32 7.07 -16.09 1.95
N SER A 33 5.80 -16.52 2.11
CA SER A 33 4.88 -15.98 3.13
C SER A 33 5.40 -16.05 4.56
N ARG A 34 6.27 -17.01 4.86
CA ARG A 34 6.92 -17.18 6.18
C ARG A 34 8.37 -16.68 6.22
N HIS A 35 8.88 -16.12 5.12
CA HIS A 35 10.24 -15.61 5.07
C HIS A 35 10.36 -14.38 5.99
N VAL A 36 11.45 -14.27 6.74
CA VAL A 36 11.65 -13.17 7.72
C VAL A 36 11.57 -11.78 7.07
N LEU A 37 12.00 -11.69 5.82
CA LEU A 37 11.96 -10.44 5.06
C LEU A 37 10.59 -10.11 4.45
N PHE A 38 9.62 -11.02 4.47
CA PHE A 38 8.32 -10.80 3.82
C PHE A 38 7.61 -9.57 4.39
N ARG A 39 7.50 -9.52 5.73
CA ARG A 39 6.89 -8.39 6.42
C ARG A 39 7.76 -7.13 6.34
N ALA A 40 9.08 -7.26 6.47
CA ALA A 40 10.00 -6.13 6.37
C ALA A 40 9.91 -5.45 4.99
N ALA A 41 9.89 -6.25 3.92
CA ALA A 41 9.73 -5.77 2.56
C ALA A 41 8.39 -5.06 2.35
N PHE A 42 7.29 -5.58 2.91
CA PHE A 42 5.98 -4.91 2.81
C PHE A 42 5.94 -3.56 3.53
N ILE A 43 6.58 -3.47 4.71
CA ILE A 43 6.71 -2.20 5.45
C ILE A 43 7.46 -1.18 4.62
N GLU A 44 8.63 -1.56 4.10
CA GLU A 44 9.46 -0.68 3.29
C GLU A 44 8.75 -0.24 2.00
N LEU A 45 8.06 -1.17 1.34
CA LEU A 45 7.23 -0.89 0.17
C LEU A 45 6.18 0.20 0.45
N LEU A 46 5.44 0.08 1.55
CA LEU A 46 4.40 1.06 1.89
C LEU A 46 4.95 2.40 2.39
N ILE A 47 6.12 2.41 3.03
CA ILE A 47 6.81 3.67 3.38
C ILE A 47 7.18 4.42 2.09
N ALA A 48 7.85 3.75 1.15
CA ALA A 48 8.26 4.35 -0.11
C ALA A 48 7.05 4.77 -0.97
N LEU A 49 6.03 3.90 -1.07
CA LEU A 49 4.83 4.21 -1.85
C LEU A 49 4.04 5.36 -1.25
N ARG A 50 3.93 5.46 0.08
CA ARG A 50 3.21 6.57 0.72
C ARG A 50 3.89 7.91 0.48
N ASP A 51 5.21 7.95 0.55
CA ASP A 51 5.98 9.15 0.23
C ASP A 51 5.80 9.55 -1.24
N LEU A 52 5.91 8.57 -2.16
CA LEU A 52 5.69 8.79 -3.59
C LEU A 52 4.28 9.34 -3.86
N MET A 53 3.27 8.77 -3.21
CA MET A 53 1.88 9.19 -3.27
C MET A 53 1.67 10.65 -2.83
N TYR A 54 2.31 11.06 -1.75
CA TYR A 54 2.28 12.45 -1.28
C TYR A 54 2.93 13.41 -2.28
N LYS A 55 4.09 13.03 -2.82
CA LYS A 55 4.79 13.80 -3.86
C LYS A 55 3.99 13.87 -5.17
N THR A 56 3.32 12.79 -5.57
CA THR A 56 2.41 12.80 -6.73
C THR A 56 1.27 13.79 -6.56
N GLU A 57 0.67 13.89 -5.37
CA GLU A 57 -0.38 14.86 -5.08
C GLU A 57 0.14 16.31 -5.11
N ALA A 58 1.34 16.55 -4.58
CA ALA A 58 1.96 17.88 -4.54
C ALA A 58 2.39 18.41 -5.93
N PHE A 59 2.93 17.53 -6.79
CA PHE A 59 3.53 17.91 -8.07
C PHE A 59 2.71 17.51 -9.30
N SER A 60 1.62 16.76 -9.12
CA SER A 60 0.72 16.34 -10.19
C SER A 60 -0.73 16.37 -9.73
N SER A 61 -1.30 15.21 -9.43
CA SER A 61 -2.69 15.05 -8.99
C SER A 61 -2.81 13.80 -8.13
N ARG A 62 -3.64 13.89 -7.09
CA ARG A 62 -3.94 12.78 -6.18
C ARG A 62 -4.35 11.51 -6.96
N ILE A 63 -3.92 10.34 -6.47
CA ILE A 63 -4.39 9.04 -6.97
C ILE A 63 -5.53 8.59 -6.07
N ASN A 64 -6.75 8.57 -6.59
CA ASN A 64 -7.96 8.50 -5.78
C ASN A 64 -8.99 7.47 -6.28
N PHE A 65 -8.56 6.43 -6.99
CA PHE A 65 -9.45 5.32 -7.28
C PHE A 65 -9.91 4.64 -5.98
N ASP A 66 -11.13 4.11 -6.00
CA ASP A 66 -11.81 3.53 -4.84
C ASP A 66 -12.35 2.12 -5.07
N ASP A 67 -12.05 1.52 -6.23
CA ASP A 67 -12.30 0.11 -6.51
C ASP A 67 -11.71 -0.76 -5.38
N ASP A 68 -12.52 -1.66 -4.82
CA ASP A 68 -12.13 -2.57 -3.72
C ASP A 68 -11.66 -1.88 -2.42
N VAL A 69 -11.90 -0.57 -2.27
CA VAL A 69 -11.62 0.19 -1.04
C VAL A 69 -12.86 0.20 -0.14
N LYS A 70 -12.76 -0.47 1.02
CA LYS A 70 -13.79 -0.39 2.05
C LYS A 70 -13.82 1.03 2.64
N LYS A 71 -14.92 1.76 2.43
CA LYS A 71 -15.11 3.12 2.93
C LYS A 71 -15.53 3.09 4.40
N LEU A 72 -14.56 3.29 5.29
CA LEU A 72 -14.76 3.35 6.74
C LEU A 72 -13.85 4.42 7.35
N ALA A 73 -14.31 5.03 8.44
CA ALA A 73 -13.59 6.04 9.19
C ALA A 73 -13.05 7.18 8.29
N ARG A 74 -11.73 7.25 8.10
CA ARG A 74 -11.04 8.27 7.30
C ARG A 74 -10.50 7.73 5.97
N VAL A 75 -10.97 6.57 5.53
CA VAL A 75 -10.54 5.93 4.28
C VAL A 75 -11.62 6.12 3.21
N ASN A 76 -11.37 7.02 2.26
CA ASN A 76 -12.29 7.30 1.16
C ASN A 76 -11.82 6.72 -0.18
N ASP A 77 -10.51 6.63 -0.37
CA ASP A 77 -9.85 6.22 -1.60
C ASP A 77 -8.55 5.44 -1.32
N VAL A 78 -7.86 4.99 -2.37
CA VAL A 78 -6.60 4.23 -2.24
C VAL A 78 -5.49 5.02 -1.55
N SER A 79 -5.43 6.35 -1.72
CA SER A 79 -4.42 7.19 -1.07
C SER A 79 -4.61 7.20 0.44
N ASP A 80 -5.86 7.25 0.90
CA ASP A 80 -6.21 7.13 2.32
C ASP A 80 -5.97 5.71 2.83
N LEU A 81 -6.27 4.67 2.03
CA LEU A 81 -6.02 3.28 2.40
C LEU A 81 -4.52 2.99 2.60
N ILE A 82 -3.67 3.42 1.66
CA ILE A 82 -2.21 3.28 1.77
C ILE A 82 -1.70 4.02 3.02
N LYS A 83 -2.24 5.22 3.30
CA LYS A 83 -1.93 5.95 4.53
C LYS A 83 -2.27 5.13 5.77
N TYR A 84 -3.52 4.66 5.82
CA TYR A 84 -4.08 3.93 6.95
C TYR A 84 -3.24 2.69 7.27
N VAL A 85 -2.91 1.90 6.24
CA VAL A 85 -2.12 0.68 6.39
C VAL A 85 -0.68 0.98 6.78
N ARG A 86 -0.04 1.99 6.17
CA ARG A 86 1.32 2.42 6.57
C ARG A 86 1.33 2.85 8.03
N ASP A 87 0.36 3.65 8.45
CA ASP A 87 0.26 4.13 9.83
C ASP A 87 0.05 2.96 10.80
N ALA A 88 -0.74 1.95 10.45
CA ALA A 88 -0.85 0.72 11.24
C ALA A 88 0.52 0.02 11.36
N LEU A 89 1.22 -0.19 10.25
CA LEU A 89 2.51 -0.88 10.24
C LEU A 89 3.58 -0.19 11.09
N CYS A 90 3.66 1.13 11.02
CA CYS A 90 4.71 1.90 11.68
C CYS A 90 4.40 2.24 13.14
N HIS A 91 3.14 2.14 13.57
CA HIS A 91 2.72 2.48 14.94
C HIS A 91 2.06 1.26 15.59
N PRO A 92 2.77 0.50 16.45
CA PRO A 92 2.26 -0.72 17.08
C PRO A 92 0.98 -0.52 17.90
N ASP A 93 0.81 0.68 18.46
CA ASP A 93 -0.32 1.09 19.30
C ASP A 93 -1.44 1.79 18.51
N SER A 94 -1.37 1.78 17.17
CA SER A 94 -2.42 2.38 16.35
C SER A 94 -3.76 1.67 16.49
N GLU A 95 -4.84 2.44 16.59
CA GLU A 95 -6.22 1.93 16.50
C GLU A 95 -6.51 1.24 15.15
N ASN A 96 -5.69 1.50 14.14
CA ASN A 96 -5.83 0.92 12.80
C ASN A 96 -5.59 -0.60 12.76
N HIS A 97 -5.15 -1.21 13.87
CA HIS A 97 -5.01 -2.66 13.99
C HIS A 97 -6.30 -3.36 14.42
N TYR A 98 -7.30 -2.63 14.90
CA TYR A 98 -8.47 -3.23 15.52
C TYR A 98 -9.64 -3.36 14.54
N ILE A 99 -10.35 -4.47 14.63
CA ILE A 99 -11.67 -4.63 14.01
C ILE A 99 -12.73 -4.03 14.95
N GLU A 100 -13.92 -3.76 14.43
CA GLU A 100 -15.03 -3.15 15.20
C GLU A 100 -15.41 -3.95 16.47
N ALA A 101 -15.16 -5.26 16.48
CA ALA A 101 -15.37 -6.12 17.64
C ALA A 101 -14.29 -6.00 18.74
N GLY A 102 -13.34 -5.05 18.62
CA GLY A 102 -12.27 -4.80 19.59
C GLY A 102 -11.10 -5.80 19.54
N MET A 103 -11.08 -6.70 18.55
CA MET A 103 -9.98 -7.64 18.36
C MET A 103 -8.87 -7.04 17.48
N LYS A 104 -7.61 -7.41 17.76
CA LYS A 104 -6.46 -6.99 16.95
C LYS A 104 -6.28 -7.92 15.76
N ALA A 105 -6.36 -7.37 14.54
CA ALA A 105 -6.05 -8.05 13.28
C ALA A 105 -4.90 -7.30 12.59
N THR A 106 -3.67 -7.70 12.90
CA THR A 106 -2.47 -7.05 12.38
C THR A 106 -1.75 -7.96 11.40
N PHE A 107 -1.60 -7.49 10.15
CA PHE A 107 -0.78 -8.17 9.14
C PHE A 107 -1.27 -9.59 8.83
N ASN A 108 -2.58 -9.81 8.75
CA ASN A 108 -3.08 -11.07 8.21
C ASN A 108 -2.90 -11.06 6.69
N VAL A 109 -2.52 -12.20 6.11
CA VAL A 109 -2.20 -12.30 4.68
C VAL A 109 -3.00 -13.43 4.07
N ALA A 110 -3.72 -13.12 3.00
CA ALA A 110 -4.43 -14.07 2.16
C ALA A 110 -3.78 -14.13 0.77
N PHE A 111 -3.50 -15.34 0.31
CA PHE A 111 -3.06 -15.60 -1.07
C PHE A 111 -4.23 -16.23 -1.83
N GLY A 112 -4.61 -15.63 -2.95
CA GLY A 112 -5.80 -16.02 -3.70
C GLY A 112 -7.10 -15.75 -2.94
N ARG A 113 -8.20 -16.32 -3.42
CA ARG A 113 -9.51 -16.13 -2.80
C ARG A 113 -9.62 -17.01 -1.58
N CYS A 114 -9.90 -16.41 -0.43
CA CYS A 114 -10.19 -17.18 0.77
C CYS A 114 -10.98 -16.35 1.79
N ASN A 115 -11.70 -17.06 2.66
CA ASN A 115 -12.23 -16.49 3.89
C ASN A 115 -11.23 -16.77 5.01
N LEU A 116 -10.56 -15.73 5.49
CA LEU A 116 -9.48 -15.85 6.48
C LEU A 116 -10.02 -15.85 7.91
N LEU A 117 -11.10 -15.11 8.16
CA LEU A 117 -11.73 -15.02 9.47
C LEU A 117 -13.22 -14.71 9.33
N SER A 118 -14.05 -15.40 10.13
CA SER A 118 -15.47 -15.06 10.32
C SER A 118 -15.80 -15.08 11.81
N ILE A 119 -16.22 -13.94 12.35
CA ILE A 119 -16.62 -13.78 13.75
C ILE A 119 -17.93 -12.99 13.78
N GLY A 120 -19.03 -13.65 14.12
CA GLY A 120 -20.36 -13.05 13.99
C GLY A 120 -20.60 -12.58 12.56
N ASP A 121 -20.97 -11.32 12.40
CA ASP A 121 -21.20 -10.69 11.08
C ASP A 121 -19.91 -10.14 10.44
N PHE A 122 -18.78 -10.15 11.17
CA PHE A 122 -17.51 -9.69 10.64
C PHE A 122 -16.84 -10.79 9.81
N VAL A 123 -16.55 -10.47 8.55
CA VAL A 123 -15.81 -11.34 7.63
C VAL A 123 -14.57 -10.62 7.12
N GLN A 124 -13.42 -11.27 7.25
CA GLN A 124 -12.16 -10.87 6.62
C GLN A 124 -11.84 -11.88 5.51
N ALA A 125 -12.04 -11.47 4.27
CA ALA A 125 -11.89 -12.35 3.10
C ALA A 125 -11.15 -11.64 1.96
N SER A 126 -10.34 -12.41 1.24
CA SER A 126 -9.78 -12.03 -0.06
C SER A 126 -10.73 -12.50 -1.14
N LEU A 127 -11.08 -11.63 -2.08
CA LEU A 127 -12.12 -11.88 -3.08
C LEU A 127 -11.58 -12.42 -4.41
N TYR A 128 -10.26 -12.37 -4.61
CA TYR A 128 -9.61 -12.57 -5.91
C TYR A 128 -8.57 -13.69 -5.87
N GLU A 129 -8.60 -14.58 -6.86
CA GLU A 129 -7.69 -15.73 -6.96
C GLU A 129 -6.26 -15.36 -7.36
N ASP A 130 -6.08 -14.23 -8.02
CA ASP A 130 -4.83 -13.79 -8.65
C ASP A 130 -4.07 -12.72 -7.84
N ASP A 131 -4.45 -12.50 -6.57
CA ASP A 131 -3.90 -11.43 -5.75
C ASP A 131 -3.48 -11.88 -4.35
N ILE A 132 -2.76 -11.00 -3.68
CA ILE A 132 -2.43 -11.10 -2.26
C ILE A 132 -3.16 -9.97 -1.55
N CYS A 133 -3.97 -10.31 -0.55
CA CYS A 133 -4.63 -9.33 0.30
C CYS A 133 -3.97 -9.29 1.69
N PHE A 134 -3.58 -8.10 2.12
CA PHE A 134 -3.07 -7.85 3.46
C PHE A 134 -4.13 -7.14 4.29
N PHE A 135 -4.38 -7.59 5.51
CA PHE A 135 -5.40 -7.01 6.37
C PHE A 135 -4.82 -6.33 7.62
N PHE A 136 -5.41 -5.17 7.92
CA PHE A 136 -5.10 -4.32 9.07
C PHE A 136 -6.42 -3.79 9.63
N GLY A 137 -6.78 -4.25 10.82
CA GLY A 137 -8.10 -4.02 11.38
C GLY A 137 -9.20 -4.44 10.39
N SER A 138 -10.13 -3.53 10.12
CA SER A 138 -11.27 -3.75 9.22
C SER A 138 -10.95 -3.54 7.73
N HIS A 139 -9.73 -3.13 7.37
CA HIS A 139 -9.34 -2.85 5.98
C HIS A 139 -8.47 -3.97 5.39
N GLY A 140 -8.71 -4.26 4.11
CA GLY A 140 -7.85 -5.07 3.27
C GLY A 140 -7.18 -4.20 2.21
N ILE A 141 -5.92 -4.48 1.91
CA ILE A 141 -5.18 -3.87 0.80
C ILE A 141 -4.63 -4.96 -0.11
N TYR A 142 -4.96 -4.89 -1.39
CA TYR A 142 -4.51 -5.83 -2.41
C TYR A 142 -3.18 -5.40 -3.03
N LEU A 143 -2.28 -6.36 -3.25
CA LEU A 143 -0.97 -6.09 -3.84
C LEU A 143 -1.10 -5.57 -5.27
N GLN A 144 -1.81 -6.28 -6.14
CA GLN A 144 -1.90 -5.88 -7.55
C GLN A 144 -2.89 -4.72 -7.72
N ARG A 145 -4.11 -4.90 -7.20
CA ARG A 145 -5.21 -3.95 -7.43
C ARG A 145 -5.01 -2.59 -6.78
N HIS A 146 -4.34 -2.52 -5.62
CA HIS A 146 -4.12 -1.25 -4.92
C HIS A 146 -2.66 -0.80 -5.02
N VAL A 147 -1.72 -1.63 -4.54
CA VAL A 147 -0.32 -1.20 -4.35
C VAL A 147 0.40 -1.01 -5.68
N VAL A 148 0.41 -2.03 -6.54
CA VAL A 148 1.06 -1.97 -7.86
C VAL A 148 0.36 -0.96 -8.76
N ARG A 149 -0.98 -0.93 -8.78
CA ARG A 149 -1.75 0.08 -9.54
C ARG A 149 -1.40 1.51 -9.12
N ALA A 150 -1.42 1.80 -7.80
CA ALA A 150 -1.08 3.13 -7.30
C ALA A 150 0.38 3.50 -7.60
N PHE A 151 1.31 2.55 -7.49
CA PHE A 151 2.71 2.77 -7.86
C PHE A 151 2.86 3.12 -9.34
N ASN A 152 2.25 2.35 -10.23
CA ASN A 152 2.34 2.59 -11.67
C ASN A 152 1.72 3.93 -12.07
N GLU A 153 0.59 4.31 -11.47
CA GLU A 153 -0.03 5.62 -11.71
C GLU A 153 0.85 6.77 -11.18
N ALA A 154 1.45 6.60 -9.99
CA ALA A 154 2.39 7.58 -9.43
C ALA A 154 3.61 7.76 -10.33
N LYS A 155 4.20 6.66 -10.80
CA LYS A 155 5.33 6.65 -11.73
C LYS A 155 4.98 7.34 -13.04
N ALA A 156 3.82 7.03 -13.63
CA ALA A 156 3.35 7.67 -14.86
C ALA A 156 3.14 9.20 -14.71
N LYS A 157 2.66 9.64 -13.53
CA LYS A 157 2.44 11.07 -13.23
C LYS A 157 3.74 11.83 -12.94
N LEU A 158 4.75 11.18 -12.36
CA LEU A 158 5.99 11.83 -11.92
C LEU A 158 7.14 11.74 -12.93
N GLN A 159 7.25 10.65 -13.70
CA GLN A 159 8.33 10.46 -14.68
C GLN A 159 8.48 11.62 -15.69
N PRO A 160 7.41 12.22 -16.24
CA PRO A 160 7.54 13.36 -17.15
C PRO A 160 8.25 14.55 -16.50
N LEU A 161 8.09 14.73 -15.18
CA LEU A 161 8.71 15.82 -14.43
C LEU A 161 10.21 15.58 -14.20
N LEU A 162 10.64 14.31 -14.17
CA LEU A 162 12.04 13.92 -14.04
C LEU A 162 12.82 14.04 -15.37
N ALA A 163 12.14 14.10 -16.52
CA ALA A 163 12.81 14.26 -17.82
C ALA A 163 13.25 15.71 -18.08
N VAL A 164 12.73 16.68 -17.33
CA VAL A 164 13.07 18.11 -17.48
C VAL A 164 14.46 18.36 -16.84
N PRO A 165 15.41 19.01 -17.54
CA PRO A 165 16.68 19.42 -16.94
C PRO A 165 16.46 20.35 -15.74
N LEU A 166 17.32 20.26 -14.73
CA LEU A 166 17.39 21.23 -13.62
C LEU A 166 18.00 22.56 -14.07
#